data_AF-A0A485KX66-F1
#
_entry.id   AF-A0A485KX66-F1
#
_cell.length_a   1.000
_cell.length_b   1.000
_cell.length_c   1.000
_cell.angle_alpha   90.00
_cell.angle_beta   90.00
_cell.angle_gamma   90.00
#
_symmetry.space_group_name_H-M   'P 1'
#
loop_
_entity.id
_entity.type
_entity.pdbx_description
1 polymer ?
#
loop_
_entity_poly.entity_id
_entity_poly.type
_entity_poly.pdbx_seq_one_letter_code
_entity_poly.pdbx_strand_id
1 'polypeptide(L)'
;MAPAVHPVGAQRPQQANNDDAVQLKLLFRRPVRLLAVSKHLLSGIYYLIMSYLYATLSASNEKASQAFAPTAMVAVMGLFVGLHIFGLLRSCQGQAPRSRLWSRHSWPVYCLSTSTRLMIFHFLDVLCQSYQAFRVSEYLVDRTSAFSFAFFVSLNCLITPWFLVSKHIVVQESVVPLIQSLLGFVLSTLFQAYVVLVPVVYYTLSVSHQYDDKLNTRIVLLSRWILVTSTLDFVTKVIIQFSSYVALRQLVESINVPLRSTSSQTTPMAKYFQLEFNHNRNRLVYAVGMSFAGVALLGTSAAANWGRHRCPTTCVFELAPWWTSTCECAYVEINCVMQNTRGDTIDSFLQPSQLGSRVFCIDIRQCALSTGIPVALFAPYQNLFGLYISFSNMTQWLPDSNSTPFPDSLAAFRIYYSNLTAIPEVLAMIPPNLVYLRLEGAAITTIPDEYFKAWAGVTTLALNDMQLMEIPDALAANLATLEWLELRSNSITSTPVQWLAQHNQLTTVDVSGNSIRDGPWHLAKPGIVLALSSNPIATVPSYVDATLLAKRSILLDDTLYCKTNPSDACQSICARMCETKWIGNGKCDWSCFTSACQFDDGDCNSLGLL
;
A
#
# COMPACT_ATOMS: atom_id res chain seq x y z
N MET A 1 73.34 39.71 -40.45
CA MET A 1 71.88 39.58 -40.26
C MET A 1 71.56 38.12 -40.00
N ALA A 2 71.19 37.78 -38.77
CA ALA A 2 70.58 36.52 -38.39
C ALA A 2 69.50 36.85 -37.34
N PRO A 3 68.25 36.35 -37.47
CA PRO A 3 67.15 36.80 -36.64
C PRO A 3 67.14 36.10 -35.27
N ALA A 4 66.72 36.86 -34.26
CA ALA A 4 66.56 36.41 -32.88
C ALA A 4 65.37 35.44 -32.74
N VAL A 5 65.60 34.34 -32.02
CA VAL A 5 64.58 33.39 -31.59
C VAL A 5 63.92 33.93 -30.31
N HIS A 6 62.62 34.21 -30.37
CA HIS A 6 61.80 34.48 -29.18
C HIS A 6 61.42 33.16 -28.47
N PRO A 7 61.49 33.06 -27.13
CA PRO A 7 60.93 31.91 -26.42
C PRO A 7 59.40 32.02 -26.35
N VAL A 8 58.73 30.92 -26.68
CA VAL A 8 57.30 30.69 -26.49
C VAL A 8 56.96 30.80 -25.00
N GLY A 9 56.01 31.68 -24.67
CA GLY A 9 55.59 31.95 -23.29
C GLY A 9 54.96 30.73 -22.60
N ALA A 10 55.35 30.52 -21.33
CA ALA A 10 54.75 29.54 -20.44
C ALA A 10 53.25 29.80 -20.24
N GLN A 11 52.41 28.80 -20.50
CA GLN A 11 50.99 28.82 -20.16
C GLN A 11 50.82 28.93 -18.64
N ARG A 12 49.97 29.87 -18.19
CA ARG A 12 49.63 30.04 -16.77
C ARG A 12 48.97 28.76 -16.22
N PRO A 13 49.32 28.30 -15.00
CA PRO A 13 48.77 27.08 -14.39
C PRO A 13 47.24 27.09 -14.17
N GLN A 14 46.58 28.25 -14.20
CA GLN A 14 45.12 28.35 -14.14
C GLN A 14 44.41 27.93 -15.44
N GLN A 15 45.10 27.96 -16.59
CA GLN A 15 44.50 27.68 -17.90
C GLN A 15 44.51 26.18 -18.24
N ALA A 16 45.57 25.47 -17.84
CA ALA A 16 45.66 24.01 -17.94
C ALA A 16 44.60 23.27 -17.11
N ASN A 17 44.33 23.73 -15.87
CA ASN A 17 43.28 23.17 -15.01
C ASN A 17 41.84 23.30 -15.60
N ASN A 18 41.61 24.26 -16.49
CA ASN A 18 40.30 24.49 -17.11
C ASN A 18 40.04 23.56 -18.30
N ASP A 19 41.06 23.30 -19.13
CA ASP A 19 40.96 22.43 -20.31
C ASP A 19 40.76 20.95 -19.92
N ASP A 20 41.46 20.55 -18.87
CA ASP A 20 41.40 19.23 -18.26
C ASP A 20 40.02 18.90 -17.65
N ALA A 21 39.43 19.86 -16.93
CA ALA A 21 38.08 19.73 -16.37
C ALA A 21 37.01 19.65 -17.47
N VAL A 22 37.25 20.26 -18.64
CA VAL A 22 36.37 20.19 -19.81
C VAL A 22 36.39 18.77 -20.41
N GLN A 23 37.56 18.14 -20.54
CA GLN A 23 37.64 16.78 -21.06
C GLN A 23 36.91 15.76 -20.17
N LEU A 24 37.07 15.87 -18.85
CA LEU A 24 36.38 15.02 -17.89
C LEU A 24 34.85 15.14 -18.02
N LYS A 25 34.34 16.38 -18.16
CA LYS A 25 32.91 16.63 -18.38
C LYS A 25 32.43 16.05 -19.72
N LEU A 26 33.22 16.16 -20.79
CA LEU A 26 32.87 15.58 -22.09
C LEU A 26 32.76 14.05 -22.01
N LEU A 27 33.64 13.38 -21.25
CA LEU A 27 33.62 11.94 -21.04
C LEU A 27 32.34 11.48 -20.32
N PHE A 28 31.96 12.16 -19.23
CA PHE A 28 30.79 11.80 -18.42
C PHE A 28 29.45 12.30 -19.00
N ARG A 29 29.47 13.13 -20.04
CA ARG A 29 28.27 13.72 -20.64
C ARG A 29 27.28 12.68 -21.15
N ARG A 30 27.74 11.65 -21.89
CA ARG A 30 26.84 10.61 -22.42
C ARG A 30 26.27 9.71 -21.32
N PRO A 31 27.09 9.14 -20.40
CA PRO A 31 26.57 8.33 -19.29
C PRO A 31 25.56 9.07 -18.41
N VAL A 32 25.85 10.31 -18.02
CA VAL A 32 24.92 11.08 -17.16
C VAL A 32 23.63 11.40 -17.89
N ARG A 33 23.69 11.66 -19.20
CA ARG A 33 22.49 11.89 -20.00
C ARG A 33 21.62 10.65 -20.10
N LEU A 34 22.20 9.47 -20.29
CA LEU A 34 21.47 8.20 -20.28
C LEU A 34 20.83 7.96 -18.91
N LEU A 35 21.60 8.13 -17.82
CA LEU A 35 21.08 8.04 -16.45
C LEU A 35 19.90 9.00 -16.23
N ALA A 36 20.02 10.25 -16.69
CA ALA A 36 18.96 11.24 -16.55
C ALA A 36 17.70 10.89 -17.32
N VAL A 37 17.83 10.43 -18.58
CA VAL A 37 16.69 9.98 -19.38
C VAL A 37 16.00 8.79 -18.71
N SER A 38 16.74 7.76 -18.32
CA SER A 38 16.17 6.57 -17.67
C SER A 38 15.49 6.92 -16.35
N LYS A 39 16.14 7.73 -15.50
CA LYS A 39 15.56 8.14 -14.22
C LYS A 39 14.31 9.01 -14.41
N HIS A 40 14.31 9.95 -15.35
CA HIS A 40 13.11 10.76 -15.63
C HIS A 40 11.95 9.90 -16.13
N LEU A 41 12.22 8.94 -17.02
CA LEU A 41 11.20 8.03 -17.54
C LEU A 41 10.60 7.17 -16.43
N LEU A 42 11.44 6.45 -15.68
CA LEU A 42 10.98 5.54 -14.62
C LEU A 42 10.23 6.28 -13.50
N SER A 43 10.76 7.43 -13.05
CA SER A 43 10.08 8.23 -12.02
C SER A 43 8.77 8.81 -12.55
N GLY A 44 8.73 9.26 -13.81
CA GLY A 44 7.51 9.78 -14.43
C GLY A 44 6.40 8.72 -14.51
N ILE A 45 6.74 7.49 -14.91
CA ILE A 45 5.80 6.36 -14.91
C ILE A 45 5.31 6.06 -13.49
N TYR A 46 6.23 5.98 -12.52
CA TYR A 46 5.88 5.71 -11.13
C TYR A 46 4.90 6.76 -10.57
N TYR A 47 5.17 8.06 -10.74
CA TYR A 47 4.27 9.10 -10.25
C TYR A 47 2.94 9.15 -11.01
N LEU A 48 2.91 8.77 -12.28
CA LEU A 48 1.66 8.62 -13.03
C LEU A 48 0.79 7.50 -12.45
N ILE A 49 1.40 6.34 -12.14
CA ILE A 49 0.71 5.22 -11.48
C ILE A 49 0.21 5.65 -10.10
N MET A 50 1.04 6.31 -9.29
CA MET A 50 0.63 6.80 -7.98
C MET A 50 -0.52 7.82 -8.08
N SER A 51 -0.45 8.73 -9.05
CA SER A 51 -1.53 9.70 -9.30
C SER A 51 -2.85 9.00 -9.67
N TYR A 52 -2.80 7.94 -10.47
CA TYR A 52 -3.96 7.13 -10.81
C TYR A 52 -4.52 6.43 -9.56
N LEU A 53 -3.66 5.79 -8.76
CA LEU A 53 -4.08 5.09 -7.53
C LEU A 53 -4.79 6.02 -6.54
N TYR A 54 -4.28 7.25 -6.33
CA TYR A 54 -4.97 8.24 -5.50
C TYR A 54 -6.30 8.70 -6.10
N ALA A 55 -6.40 8.81 -7.43
CA ALA A 55 -7.60 9.28 -8.11
C ALA A 55 -8.72 8.22 -8.14
N THR A 56 -8.37 6.93 -8.06
CA THR A 56 -9.32 5.81 -8.10
C THR A 56 -9.53 5.13 -6.75
N LEU A 57 -9.06 5.74 -5.66
CA LEU A 57 -9.25 5.20 -4.32
C LEU A 57 -10.73 5.33 -3.92
N SER A 58 -11.40 4.21 -3.66
CA SER A 58 -12.76 4.22 -3.11
C SER A 58 -12.77 4.77 -1.69
N ALA A 59 -13.93 5.23 -1.20
CA ALA A 59 -14.05 5.77 0.16
C ALA A 59 -13.73 4.69 1.21
N SER A 60 -14.12 3.44 0.94
CA SER A 60 -13.76 2.26 1.71
C SER A 60 -12.24 2.06 1.81
N ASN A 61 -11.53 2.10 0.69
CA ASN A 61 -10.08 1.93 0.64
C ASN A 61 -9.33 3.14 1.23
N GLU A 62 -9.87 4.35 1.10
CA GLU A 62 -9.33 5.56 1.73
C GLU A 62 -9.32 5.42 3.26
N LYS A 63 -10.44 5.00 3.85
CA LYS A 63 -10.54 4.70 5.29
C LYS A 63 -9.59 3.58 5.71
N ALA A 64 -9.60 2.45 4.98
CA ALA A 64 -8.78 1.28 5.33
C ALA A 64 -7.27 1.58 5.31
N SER A 65 -6.83 2.35 4.31
CA SER A 65 -5.42 2.75 4.14
C SER A 65 -5.03 4.01 4.90
N GLN A 66 -5.97 4.67 5.59
CA GLN A 66 -5.75 5.92 6.32
C GLN A 66 -5.14 7.02 5.44
N ALA A 67 -5.55 7.08 4.16
CA ALA A 67 -4.99 8.02 3.21
C ALA A 67 -5.37 9.47 3.58
N PHE A 68 -4.37 10.32 3.71
CA PHE A 68 -4.49 11.73 4.06
C PHE A 68 -4.54 12.58 2.79
N ALA A 69 -5.65 13.32 2.61
CA ALA A 69 -5.87 14.27 1.53
C ALA A 69 -5.57 13.71 0.11
N PRO A 70 -6.22 12.60 -0.31
CA PRO A 70 -5.92 11.92 -1.59
C PRO A 70 -6.05 12.86 -2.80
N THR A 71 -7.02 13.76 -2.80
CA THR A 71 -7.23 14.75 -3.89
C THR A 71 -6.04 15.72 -4.04
N ALA A 72 -5.50 16.20 -2.93
CA ALA A 72 -4.29 17.03 -2.94
C ALA A 72 -3.07 16.22 -3.42
N MET A 73 -3.01 14.94 -3.07
CA MET A 73 -1.94 14.05 -3.52
C MET A 73 -1.98 13.78 -5.02
N VAL A 74 -3.15 13.69 -5.65
CA VAL A 74 -3.27 13.64 -7.13
C VAL A 74 -2.56 14.85 -7.75
N ALA A 75 -2.80 16.06 -7.25
CA ALA A 75 -2.17 17.28 -7.77
C ALA A 75 -0.65 17.27 -7.56
N VAL A 76 -0.17 16.84 -6.39
CA VAL A 76 1.26 16.77 -6.08
C VAL A 76 1.97 15.72 -6.95
N MET A 77 1.39 14.53 -7.11
CA MET A 77 1.93 13.49 -8.00
C MET A 77 1.94 13.95 -9.46
N GLY A 78 0.87 14.61 -9.92
CA GLY A 78 0.79 15.22 -11.25
C GLY A 78 1.87 16.30 -11.48
N LEU A 79 2.18 17.10 -10.46
CA LEU A 79 3.29 18.07 -10.52
C LEU A 79 4.63 17.38 -10.69
N PHE A 80 4.89 16.27 -9.97
CA PHE A 80 6.11 15.49 -10.17
C PHE A 80 6.18 14.87 -11.57
N VAL A 81 5.07 14.35 -12.11
CA VAL A 81 5.01 13.90 -13.52
C VAL A 81 5.44 15.04 -14.46
N GLY A 82 4.88 16.24 -14.30
CA GLY A 82 5.24 17.42 -15.08
C GLY A 82 6.73 17.80 -14.97
N LEU A 83 7.28 17.78 -13.75
CA LEU A 83 8.71 18.04 -13.51
C LEU A 83 9.61 17.04 -14.22
N HIS A 84 9.26 15.75 -14.19
CA HIS A 84 10.03 14.69 -14.83
C HIS A 84 9.91 14.72 -16.36
N ILE A 85 8.73 15.05 -16.92
CA ILE A 85 8.56 15.29 -18.36
C ILE A 85 9.42 16.48 -18.82
N PHE A 86 9.37 17.60 -18.08
CA PHE A 86 10.21 18.76 -18.38
C PHE A 86 11.72 18.43 -18.32
N GLY A 87 12.13 17.66 -17.30
CA GLY A 87 13.50 17.19 -17.15
C GLY A 87 13.96 16.28 -18.29
N LEU A 88 13.07 15.39 -18.75
CA LEU A 88 13.28 14.49 -19.88
C LEU A 88 13.47 15.28 -21.18
N LEU A 89 12.55 16.20 -21.51
CA LEU A 89 12.63 17.04 -22.70
C LEU A 89 13.95 17.83 -22.75
N ARG A 90 14.34 18.44 -21.64
CA ARG A 90 15.63 19.15 -21.55
C ARG A 90 16.84 18.23 -21.69
N SER A 91 16.77 17.03 -21.13
CA SER A 91 17.83 16.04 -21.27
C SER A 91 17.95 15.55 -22.71
N CYS A 92 16.86 15.49 -23.48
CA CYS A 92 16.84 15.09 -24.90
C CYS A 92 17.31 16.21 -25.86
N GLN A 93 17.09 17.49 -25.56
CA GLN A 93 17.38 18.61 -26.47
C GLN A 93 18.87 18.96 -26.67
N GLY A 94 19.81 18.39 -25.91
CA GLY A 94 21.26 18.38 -26.22
C GLY A 94 22.01 19.70 -26.04
N GLN A 95 21.30 20.82 -26.12
CA GLN A 95 21.76 22.18 -25.83
C GLN A 95 20.73 22.81 -24.89
N ALA A 96 20.87 22.55 -23.58
CA ALA A 96 20.07 23.28 -22.62
C ALA A 96 20.75 24.62 -22.32
N PRO A 97 20.17 25.78 -22.67
CA PRO A 97 20.58 27.04 -22.07
C PRO A 97 20.42 26.90 -20.54
N ARG A 98 21.41 27.40 -19.77
CA ARG A 98 21.36 27.45 -18.30
C ARG A 98 19.96 27.94 -17.88
N SER A 99 19.23 27.13 -17.11
CA SER A 99 17.88 27.52 -16.71
C SER A 99 17.98 28.79 -15.83
N ARG A 100 17.19 29.84 -16.14
CA ARG A 100 17.12 31.04 -15.29
C ARG A 100 16.47 30.75 -13.93
N LEU A 101 15.62 29.72 -13.84
CA LEU A 101 14.99 29.28 -12.58
C LEU A 101 16.03 28.86 -11.53
N TRP A 102 17.14 28.27 -11.98
CA TRP A 102 18.26 27.83 -11.13
C TRP A 102 19.48 28.75 -11.28
N SER A 103 19.28 29.94 -11.85
CA SER A 103 20.33 30.94 -11.90
C SER A 103 20.63 31.45 -10.49
N ARG A 104 21.88 31.88 -10.30
CA ARG A 104 22.50 32.27 -9.03
C ARG A 104 21.77 33.35 -8.22
N HIS A 105 20.68 33.89 -8.73
CA HIS A 105 20.01 35.11 -8.25
C HIS A 105 18.56 34.91 -7.78
N SER A 106 17.97 33.71 -7.88
CA SER A 106 16.52 33.54 -7.67
C SER A 106 16.09 33.05 -6.28
N TRP A 107 17.02 32.72 -5.37
CA TRP A 107 16.70 32.11 -4.05
C TRP A 107 17.44 32.85 -2.89
N PRO A 108 16.80 33.08 -1.72
CA PRO A 108 17.43 33.75 -0.56
C PRO A 108 18.66 33.00 0.01
N VAL A 109 18.82 31.72 -0.35
CA VAL A 109 19.86 30.80 0.15
C VAL A 109 21.27 31.12 -0.41
N TYR A 110 21.38 32.05 -1.38
CA TYR A 110 22.66 32.38 -2.04
C TYR A 110 23.66 33.19 -1.20
N CYS A 111 23.32 33.59 0.02
CA CYS A 111 24.30 34.10 1.00
C CYS A 111 25.22 32.99 1.55
N LEU A 112 24.87 31.71 1.37
CA LEU A 112 25.64 30.57 1.86
C LEU A 112 26.65 30.06 0.81
N SER A 113 27.77 29.51 1.28
CA SER A 113 28.74 28.84 0.41
C SER A 113 28.11 27.60 -0.26
N THR A 114 28.55 27.25 -1.47
CA THR A 114 28.05 26.08 -2.22
C THR A 114 28.07 24.80 -1.37
N SER A 115 29.15 24.56 -0.63
CA SER A 115 29.29 23.37 0.21
C SER A 115 28.32 23.40 1.41
N THR A 116 28.09 24.57 2.03
CA THR A 116 27.11 24.71 3.11
C THR A 116 25.70 24.41 2.62
N ARG A 117 25.33 24.89 1.43
CA ARG A 117 24.04 24.60 0.81
C ARG A 117 23.85 23.11 0.53
N LEU A 118 24.88 22.44 0.00
CA LEU A 118 24.83 20.98 -0.24
C LEU A 118 24.74 20.19 1.07
N MET A 119 25.42 20.62 2.13
CA MET A 119 25.32 20.01 3.46
C MET A 119 23.90 20.14 4.05
N ILE A 120 23.29 21.32 3.97
CA ILE A 120 21.91 21.54 4.46
C ILE A 120 20.94 20.65 3.68
N PHE A 121 21.08 20.62 2.36
CA PHE A 121 20.23 19.81 1.50
C PHE A 121 20.38 18.31 1.80
N HIS A 122 21.61 17.80 1.91
CA HIS A 122 21.89 16.43 2.30
C HIS A 122 21.33 16.10 3.69
N PHE A 123 21.49 17.00 4.66
CA PHE A 123 20.98 16.80 6.01
C PHE A 123 19.46 16.67 6.05
N LEU A 124 18.73 17.58 5.38
CA LEU A 124 17.27 17.52 5.32
C LEU A 124 16.78 16.26 4.60
N ASP A 125 17.45 15.87 3.51
CA ASP A 125 17.14 14.67 2.75
C ASP A 125 17.30 13.40 3.60
N VAL A 126 18.46 13.24 4.26
CA VAL A 126 18.73 12.09 5.13
C VAL A 126 17.82 12.08 6.37
N LEU A 127 17.47 13.24 6.93
CA LEU A 127 16.53 13.32 8.05
C LEU A 127 15.17 12.76 7.65
N CYS A 128 14.65 13.17 6.49
CA CYS A 128 13.39 12.66 5.95
C CYS A 128 13.49 11.17 5.62
N GLN A 129 14.59 10.73 5.00
CA GLN A 129 14.83 9.32 4.68
C GLN A 129 14.92 8.45 5.95
N SER A 130 15.56 8.94 7.01
CA SER A 130 15.67 8.23 8.29
C SER A 130 14.30 8.10 8.96
N TYR A 131 13.46 9.14 8.91
CA TYR A 131 12.08 9.04 9.37
C TYR A 131 11.30 7.99 8.57
N GLN A 132 11.46 7.97 7.25
CA GLN A 132 10.82 6.94 6.40
C GLN A 132 11.36 5.53 6.68
N ALA A 133 12.65 5.38 7.01
CA ALA A 133 13.22 4.10 7.45
C ALA A 133 12.63 3.61 8.78
N PHE A 134 12.41 4.52 9.73
CA PHE A 134 11.68 4.22 10.95
C PHE A 134 10.24 3.79 10.63
N ARG A 135 9.52 4.52 9.78
CA ARG A 135 8.17 4.16 9.33
C ARG A 135 8.14 2.80 8.64
N VAL A 136 9.10 2.49 7.78
CA VAL A 136 9.22 1.16 7.16
C VAL A 136 9.24 0.05 8.22
N SER A 137 9.96 0.24 9.33
CA SER A 137 10.05 -0.76 10.41
C SER A 137 8.72 -1.05 11.11
N GLU A 138 7.74 -0.15 10.95
CA GLU A 138 6.43 -0.19 11.61
C GLU A 138 5.34 -0.83 10.74
N TYR A 139 5.57 -0.95 9.42
CA TYR A 139 4.56 -1.42 8.45
C TYR A 139 5.05 -2.59 7.58
N LEU A 140 6.35 -2.75 7.33
CA LEU A 140 6.86 -3.84 6.50
C LEU A 140 7.13 -5.08 7.35
N VAL A 141 6.41 -6.16 7.03
CA VAL A 141 6.57 -7.48 7.67
C VAL A 141 7.79 -8.27 7.13
N ASP A 142 8.29 -7.92 5.94
CA ASP A 142 9.49 -8.55 5.37
C ASP A 142 10.76 -7.89 5.94
N ARG A 143 11.50 -8.64 6.75
CA ARG A 143 12.72 -8.18 7.42
C ARG A 143 13.80 -7.73 6.44
N THR A 144 13.92 -8.42 5.30
CA THR A 144 14.92 -8.11 4.28
C THR A 144 14.66 -6.75 3.65
N SER A 145 13.42 -6.48 3.26
CA SER A 145 13.00 -5.20 2.69
C SER A 145 13.12 -4.09 3.73
N ALA A 146 12.67 -4.34 4.97
CA ALA A 146 12.74 -3.35 6.05
C ALA A 146 14.19 -2.91 6.34
N PHE A 147 15.11 -3.87 6.44
CA PHE A 147 16.54 -3.59 6.62
C PHE A 147 17.16 -2.94 5.37
N SER A 148 16.78 -3.36 4.17
CA SER A 148 17.35 -2.84 2.92
C SER A 148 17.10 -1.34 2.75
N PHE A 149 15.92 -0.84 3.13
CA PHE A 149 15.65 0.60 3.10
C PHE A 149 16.62 1.36 4.02
N ALA A 150 16.73 0.93 5.29
CA ALA A 150 17.66 1.51 6.26
C ALA A 150 19.12 1.43 5.80
N PHE A 151 19.51 0.34 5.15
CA PHE A 151 20.83 0.17 4.55
C PHE A 151 21.15 1.25 3.52
N PHE A 152 20.24 1.55 2.59
CA PHE A 152 20.47 2.61 1.60
C PHE A 152 20.51 4.01 2.22
N VAL A 153 19.72 4.28 3.27
CA VAL A 153 19.83 5.54 4.03
C VAL A 153 21.18 5.65 4.73
N SER A 154 21.63 4.57 5.39
CA SER A 154 22.93 4.50 6.04
C SER A 154 24.07 4.69 5.03
N LEU A 155 23.97 4.11 3.84
CA LEU A 155 24.93 4.30 2.76
C LEU A 155 25.05 5.77 2.34
N ASN A 156 23.92 6.50 2.28
CA ASN A 156 23.90 7.93 1.99
C ASN A 156 24.64 8.73 3.08
N CYS A 157 24.41 8.37 4.35
CA CYS A 157 25.09 8.96 5.50
C CYS A 157 26.60 8.70 5.50
N LEU A 158 27.03 7.50 5.08
CA LEU A 158 28.41 7.06 5.14
C LEU A 158 29.25 7.53 3.95
N ILE A 159 28.65 7.72 2.78
CA ILE A 159 29.40 8.00 1.55
C ILE A 159 29.36 9.50 1.22
N THR A 160 28.18 10.09 1.11
CA THR A 160 28.00 11.45 0.57
C THR A 160 28.78 12.53 1.32
N PRO A 161 28.85 12.55 2.67
CA PRO A 161 29.53 13.61 3.40
C PRO A 161 31.03 13.67 3.17
N TRP A 162 31.70 12.56 2.88
CA TRP A 162 33.15 12.55 2.63
C TRP A 162 33.52 13.24 1.31
N PHE A 163 32.64 13.17 0.31
CA PHE A 163 32.81 13.93 -0.93
C PHE A 163 32.59 15.43 -0.75
N LEU A 164 31.82 15.85 0.27
CA LEU A 164 31.66 17.27 0.64
C LEU A 164 32.92 17.87 1.31
N VAL A 165 33.79 17.02 1.89
CA VAL A 165 35.08 17.43 2.48
C VAL A 165 36.17 17.63 1.41
N SER A 166 35.98 17.10 0.19
CA SER A 166 36.94 17.23 -0.91
C SER A 166 37.29 18.70 -1.20
N LYS A 167 38.56 18.99 -1.47
CA LYS A 167 39.03 20.32 -1.93
C LYS A 167 38.54 20.65 -3.35
N HIS A 168 38.28 19.64 -4.17
CA HIS A 168 38.00 19.84 -5.59
C HIS A 168 36.53 20.19 -5.81
N ILE A 169 36.27 21.38 -6.36
CA ILE A 169 34.91 21.87 -6.65
C ILE A 169 34.17 20.96 -7.65
N VAL A 170 34.90 20.32 -8.58
CA VAL A 170 34.33 19.38 -9.56
C VAL A 170 33.72 18.15 -8.86
N VAL A 171 34.36 17.66 -7.80
CA VAL A 171 33.85 16.54 -6.99
C VAL A 171 32.57 16.94 -6.28
N GLN A 172 32.54 18.15 -5.68
CA GLN A 172 31.36 18.66 -5.00
C GLN A 172 30.18 18.96 -5.95
N GLU A 173 30.44 19.45 -7.16
CA GLU A 173 29.39 19.81 -8.13
C GLU A 173 28.96 18.67 -9.04
N SER A 174 29.69 17.55 -9.08
CA SER A 174 29.39 16.41 -9.97
C SER A 174 29.16 15.11 -9.22
N VAL A 175 30.08 14.72 -8.33
CA VAL A 175 30.03 13.41 -7.65
C VAL A 175 28.98 13.41 -6.54
N VAL A 176 28.88 14.47 -5.75
CA VAL A 176 27.86 14.57 -4.69
C VAL A 176 26.44 14.50 -5.28
N PRO A 177 26.06 15.31 -6.29
CA PRO A 177 24.75 15.19 -6.93
C PRO A 177 24.51 13.84 -7.60
N LEU A 178 25.55 13.16 -8.11
CA LEU A 178 25.43 11.80 -8.65
C LEU A 178 25.03 10.81 -7.56
N ILE A 179 25.74 10.78 -6.44
CA ILE A 179 25.46 9.86 -5.34
C ILE A 179 24.08 10.14 -4.74
N GLN A 180 23.77 11.41 -4.45
CA GLN A 180 22.45 11.82 -3.96
C GLN A 180 21.33 11.45 -4.94
N SER A 181 21.57 11.63 -6.25
CA SER A 181 20.60 11.24 -7.27
C SER A 181 20.37 9.73 -7.32
N LEU A 182 21.41 8.92 -7.22
CA LEU A 182 21.31 7.46 -7.26
C LEU A 182 20.62 6.90 -6.00
N LEU A 183 21.11 7.25 -4.81
CA LEU A 183 20.53 6.79 -3.55
C LEU A 183 19.12 7.34 -3.33
N GLY A 184 18.91 8.62 -3.65
CA GLY A 184 17.59 9.23 -3.63
C GLY A 184 16.62 8.55 -4.59
N PHE A 185 17.05 8.12 -5.78
CA PHE A 185 16.20 7.38 -6.73
C PHE A 185 15.83 5.98 -6.21
N VAL A 186 16.77 5.29 -5.57
CA VAL A 186 16.50 4.00 -4.93
C VAL A 186 15.42 4.17 -3.85
N LEU A 187 15.59 5.14 -2.94
CA LEU A 187 14.71 5.32 -1.78
C LEU A 187 13.35 5.95 -2.13
N SER A 188 13.27 6.83 -3.13
CA SER A 188 12.03 7.51 -3.52
C SER A 188 11.20 6.80 -4.57
N THR A 189 11.81 5.94 -5.39
CA THR A 189 11.12 5.36 -6.55
C THR A 189 11.34 3.86 -6.68
N LEU A 190 12.59 3.39 -6.79
CA LEU A 190 12.82 1.98 -7.12
C LEU A 190 12.40 1.03 -6.00
N PHE A 191 12.73 1.36 -4.74
CA PHE A 191 12.36 0.52 -3.61
C PHE A 191 10.84 0.46 -3.44
N GLN A 192 10.17 1.62 -3.53
CA GLN A 192 8.70 1.68 -3.44
C GLN A 192 8.05 0.90 -4.57
N ALA A 193 8.53 1.06 -5.81
CA ALA A 193 8.05 0.27 -6.95
C ALA A 193 8.26 -1.22 -6.74
N TYR A 194 9.43 -1.64 -6.25
CA TYR A 194 9.75 -3.06 -5.99
C TYR A 194 8.82 -3.69 -4.96
N VAL A 195 8.66 -3.05 -3.79
CA VAL A 195 7.84 -3.59 -2.70
C VAL A 195 6.35 -3.64 -3.06
N VAL A 196 5.89 -2.79 -3.98
CA VAL A 196 4.51 -2.80 -4.49
C VAL A 196 4.31 -3.81 -5.62
N LEU A 197 5.28 -3.90 -6.54
CA LEU A 197 5.10 -4.63 -7.79
C LEU A 197 4.81 -6.11 -7.52
N VAL A 198 5.55 -6.74 -6.60
CA VAL A 198 5.39 -8.17 -6.33
C VAL A 198 4.00 -8.48 -5.75
N PRO A 199 3.53 -7.84 -4.67
CA PRO A 199 2.18 -8.06 -4.16
C PRO A 199 1.08 -7.74 -5.18
N VAL A 200 1.20 -6.65 -5.96
CA VAL A 200 0.19 -6.28 -6.96
C VAL A 200 0.14 -7.31 -8.09
N VAL A 201 1.28 -7.76 -8.61
CA VAL A 201 1.32 -8.82 -9.61
C VAL A 201 0.66 -10.08 -9.05
N TYR A 202 1.00 -10.47 -7.82
CA TYR A 202 0.41 -11.64 -7.19
C TYR A 202 -1.12 -11.50 -7.05
N TYR A 203 -1.58 -10.36 -6.53
CA TYR A 203 -3.01 -10.03 -6.36
C TYR A 203 -3.80 -10.01 -7.69
N THR A 204 -3.17 -9.56 -8.78
CA THR A 204 -3.83 -9.47 -10.10
C THR A 204 -3.81 -10.77 -10.91
N LEU A 205 -2.86 -11.68 -10.66
CA LEU A 205 -2.71 -12.92 -11.43
C LEU A 205 -3.72 -14.01 -11.06
N SER A 206 -4.29 -13.98 -9.86
CA SER A 206 -5.27 -14.97 -9.41
C SER A 206 -6.32 -14.35 -8.51
N VAL A 207 -7.58 -14.72 -8.75
CA VAL A 207 -8.71 -14.40 -7.84
C VAL A 207 -8.47 -15.03 -6.47
N SER A 208 -7.77 -16.16 -6.42
CA SER A 208 -7.42 -16.85 -5.15
C SER A 208 -6.70 -15.95 -4.16
N HIS A 209 -5.77 -15.13 -4.66
CA HIS A 209 -5.00 -14.23 -3.82
C HIS A 209 -5.81 -13.04 -3.29
N GLN A 210 -6.96 -12.71 -3.89
CA GLN A 210 -7.79 -11.59 -3.45
C GLN A 210 -8.53 -11.90 -2.14
N TYR A 211 -8.75 -13.18 -1.85
CA TYR A 211 -9.40 -13.66 -0.63
C TYR A 211 -8.42 -14.14 0.45
N ASP A 212 -7.11 -14.13 0.18
CA ASP A 212 -6.10 -14.45 1.19
C ASP A 212 -5.97 -13.29 2.20
N ASP A 213 -6.47 -13.52 3.41
CA ASP A 213 -6.43 -12.56 4.52
C ASP A 213 -5.00 -12.19 4.95
N LYS A 214 -4.03 -13.10 4.80
CA LYS A 214 -2.62 -12.83 5.10
C LYS A 214 -2.05 -11.88 4.04
N LEU A 215 -2.28 -12.16 2.76
CA LEU A 215 -1.84 -11.27 1.69
C LEU A 215 -2.50 -9.90 1.81
N ASN A 216 -3.81 -9.84 2.05
CA ASN A 216 -4.55 -8.60 2.23
C ASN A 216 -4.00 -7.78 3.41
N THR A 217 -3.68 -8.42 4.53
CA THR A 217 -3.04 -7.77 5.68
C THR A 217 -1.72 -7.12 5.28
N ARG A 218 -0.87 -7.85 4.54
CA ARG A 218 0.40 -7.31 4.03
C ARG A 218 0.17 -6.13 3.10
N ILE A 219 -0.80 -6.21 2.19
CA ILE A 219 -1.11 -5.14 1.23
C ILE A 219 -1.63 -3.88 1.95
N VAL A 220 -2.51 -4.01 2.95
CA VAL A 220 -3.03 -2.85 3.69
C VAL A 220 -1.91 -2.18 4.49
N LEU A 221 -1.06 -2.94 5.18
CA LEU A 221 0.11 -2.40 5.89
C LEU A 221 1.06 -1.67 4.95
N LEU A 222 1.38 -2.27 3.79
CA LEU A 222 2.19 -1.63 2.76
C LEU A 222 1.54 -0.35 2.24
N SER A 223 0.23 -0.36 1.99
CA SER A 223 -0.53 0.79 1.52
C SER A 223 -0.48 1.95 2.52
N ARG A 224 -0.58 1.67 3.84
CA ARG A 224 -0.42 2.67 4.91
C ARG A 224 0.98 3.27 5.02
N TRP A 225 2.00 2.59 4.47
CA TRP A 225 3.35 3.15 4.36
C TRP A 225 3.56 3.93 3.07
N ILE A 226 3.03 3.47 1.94
CA ILE A 226 3.23 4.11 0.63
C ILE A 226 2.38 5.37 0.51
N LEU A 227 1.09 5.25 0.82
CA LEU A 227 0.17 6.38 0.82
C LEU A 227 0.53 7.33 1.96
N VAL A 228 0.29 8.61 1.72
CA VAL A 228 0.50 9.64 2.73
C VAL A 228 -0.58 9.47 3.79
N THR A 229 -0.20 9.25 5.05
CA THR A 229 -1.17 9.06 6.16
C THR A 229 -1.21 10.21 7.16
N SER A 230 -0.31 11.19 7.03
CA SER A 230 -0.28 12.38 7.90
C SER A 230 0.47 13.53 7.24
N THR A 231 0.41 14.71 7.85
CA THR A 231 1.13 15.91 7.40
C THR A 231 2.65 15.75 7.46
N LEU A 232 3.19 15.09 8.49
CA LEU A 232 4.63 14.82 8.58
C LEU A 232 5.07 13.81 7.51
N ASP A 233 4.26 12.79 7.26
CA ASP A 233 4.51 11.83 6.20
C ASP A 233 4.49 12.48 4.81
N PHE A 234 3.55 13.39 4.59
CA PHE A 234 3.47 14.22 3.38
C PHE A 234 4.77 15.00 3.16
N VAL A 235 5.19 15.79 4.15
CA VAL A 235 6.37 16.64 4.05
C VAL A 235 7.62 15.82 3.78
N THR A 236 7.82 14.73 4.52
CA THR A 236 9.02 13.90 4.37
C THR A 236 9.08 13.22 3.00
N LYS A 237 7.96 12.65 2.50
CA LYS A 237 7.91 12.06 1.16
C LYS A 237 8.15 13.09 0.06
N VAL A 238 7.50 14.25 0.12
CA VAL A 238 7.69 15.32 -0.88
C VAL A 238 9.14 15.82 -0.90
N ILE A 239 9.78 16.01 0.27
CA ILE A 239 11.18 16.43 0.34
C ILE A 239 12.10 15.41 -0.34
N ILE A 240 11.95 14.11 -0.05
CA ILE A 240 12.81 13.06 -0.64
C ILE A 240 12.63 13.02 -2.17
N GLN A 241 11.39 13.09 -2.65
CA GLN A 241 11.08 13.06 -4.08
C GLN A 241 11.64 14.29 -4.80
N PHE A 242 11.40 15.48 -4.26
CA PHE A 242 11.94 16.72 -4.80
C PHE A 242 13.47 16.75 -4.75
N SER A 243 14.05 16.26 -3.66
CA SER A 243 15.50 16.19 -3.47
C SER A 243 16.16 15.34 -4.56
N SER A 244 15.59 14.15 -4.81
CA SER A 244 16.04 13.23 -5.86
C SER A 244 15.99 13.87 -7.27
N TYR A 245 14.95 14.66 -7.57
CA TYR A 245 14.84 15.41 -8.83
C TYR A 245 15.90 16.52 -8.93
N VAL A 246 16.06 17.30 -7.86
CA VAL A 246 17.01 18.42 -7.77
C VAL A 246 18.44 17.94 -7.98
N ALA A 247 18.85 16.86 -7.31
CA ALA A 247 20.18 16.27 -7.44
C ALA A 247 20.49 15.84 -8.89
N LEU A 248 19.51 15.24 -9.58
CA LEU A 248 19.68 14.87 -10.98
C LEU A 248 19.85 16.10 -11.89
N ARG A 249 19.05 17.16 -11.68
CA ARG A 249 19.16 18.39 -12.46
C ARG A 249 20.51 19.08 -12.25
N GLN A 250 20.97 19.15 -11.01
CA GLN A 250 22.31 19.69 -10.69
C GLN A 250 23.42 18.89 -11.39
N LEU A 251 23.32 17.55 -11.39
CA LEU A 251 24.26 16.67 -12.09
C LEU A 251 24.28 16.93 -13.61
N VAL A 252 23.11 17.02 -14.26
CA VAL A 252 23.02 17.29 -15.70
C VAL A 252 23.60 18.68 -16.03
N GLU A 253 23.36 19.67 -15.18
CA GLU A 253 23.87 21.03 -15.38
C GLU A 253 25.37 21.15 -15.14
N SER A 254 25.96 20.40 -14.19
CA SER A 254 27.39 20.47 -13.90
C SER A 254 28.27 19.93 -15.03
N ILE A 255 27.73 19.04 -15.87
CA ILE A 255 28.44 18.37 -16.97
C ILE A 255 28.23 19.08 -18.32
N ASN A 256 27.31 20.05 -18.41
CA ASN A 256 27.14 20.83 -19.63
C ASN A 256 28.34 21.77 -19.89
N VAL A 257 29.03 21.55 -21.00
CA VAL A 257 30.14 22.39 -21.48
C VAL A 257 29.70 23.16 -22.75
N PRO A 258 29.92 24.49 -22.84
CA PRO A 258 29.72 25.24 -24.07
C PRO A 258 30.64 24.75 -25.21
N LEU A 259 30.13 24.70 -26.44
CA LEU A 259 30.76 24.13 -27.64
C LEU A 259 32.07 24.81 -28.15
N ARG A 260 32.78 25.60 -27.34
CA ARG A 260 33.89 26.45 -27.82
C ARG A 260 35.30 26.09 -27.32
N SER A 261 35.49 24.92 -26.71
CA SER A 261 36.80 24.50 -26.15
C SER A 261 37.29 23.22 -26.81
N THR A 262 38.10 23.35 -27.86
CA THR A 262 38.93 22.27 -28.42
C THR A 262 40.31 22.33 -27.77
N SER A 263 40.57 21.48 -26.78
CA SER A 263 41.90 21.29 -26.20
C SER A 263 42.31 19.82 -26.37
N SER A 264 43.51 19.60 -26.93
CA SER A 264 44.02 18.32 -27.42
C SER A 264 45.02 17.64 -26.45
N GLN A 265 45.03 18.02 -25.16
CA GLN A 265 45.92 17.39 -24.19
C GLN A 265 45.18 16.35 -23.36
N THR A 266 45.61 15.10 -23.44
CA THR A 266 45.11 14.00 -22.62
C THR A 266 45.89 13.95 -21.30
N THR A 267 45.32 14.45 -20.20
CA THR A 267 45.85 14.18 -18.86
C THR A 267 45.34 12.83 -18.33
N PRO A 268 46.16 12.09 -17.56
CA PRO A 268 45.74 10.82 -16.97
C PRO A 268 44.62 11.03 -15.93
N MET A 269 43.47 10.38 -16.16
CA MET A 269 42.24 10.42 -15.34
C MET A 269 42.49 10.20 -13.84
N ALA A 270 43.49 9.41 -13.46
CA ALA A 270 43.81 9.08 -12.07
C ALA A 270 44.10 10.31 -11.19
N LYS A 271 44.56 11.43 -11.79
CA LYS A 271 44.89 12.65 -11.05
C LYS A 271 43.65 13.36 -10.48
N TYR A 272 42.46 13.18 -11.08
CA TYR A 272 41.20 13.82 -10.63
C TYR A 272 40.48 13.05 -9.52
N PHE A 273 40.82 11.78 -9.34
CA PHE A 273 40.25 10.93 -8.29
C PHE A 273 41.11 10.88 -7.02
N GLN A 274 42.18 11.68 -6.96
CA GLN A 274 42.90 11.91 -5.71
C GLN A 274 42.02 12.76 -4.78
N LEU A 275 41.43 12.11 -3.78
CA LEU A 275 40.64 12.76 -2.75
C LEU A 275 41.57 13.56 -1.82
N GLU A 276 41.86 14.80 -2.20
CA GLU A 276 42.44 15.76 -1.27
C GLU A 276 41.36 16.34 -0.36
N PHE A 277 41.50 16.12 0.95
CA PHE A 277 40.55 16.62 1.94
C PHE A 277 40.90 18.05 2.39
N ASN A 278 39.90 18.93 2.40
CA ASN A 278 40.03 20.26 2.96
C ASN A 278 39.89 20.18 4.48
N HIS A 279 40.83 20.76 5.24
CA HIS A 279 40.82 20.77 6.71
C HIS A 279 39.81 21.76 7.31
N ASN A 280 38.65 21.96 6.67
CA ASN A 280 37.59 22.76 7.24
C ASN A 280 36.89 21.98 8.36
N ARG A 281 37.16 22.39 9.61
CA ARG A 281 36.63 21.76 10.82
C ARG A 281 35.13 21.48 10.74
N ASN A 282 34.32 22.41 10.24
CA ASN A 282 32.87 22.26 10.21
C ASN A 282 32.42 21.15 9.23
N ARG A 283 33.11 20.98 8.11
CA ARG A 283 32.81 19.93 7.13
C ARG A 283 33.23 18.56 7.62
N LEU A 284 34.38 18.49 8.29
CA LEU A 284 34.86 17.25 8.90
C LEU A 284 33.93 16.80 10.04
N VAL A 285 33.54 17.73 10.93
CA VAL A 285 32.58 17.45 12.02
C VAL A 285 31.26 16.94 11.44
N TYR A 286 30.76 17.56 10.37
CA TYR A 286 29.56 17.08 9.70
C TYR A 286 29.74 15.67 9.12
N ALA A 287 30.84 15.40 8.41
CA ALA A 287 31.08 14.09 7.81
C ALA A 287 31.20 12.96 8.85
N VAL A 288 31.91 13.23 9.95
CA VAL A 288 32.02 12.29 11.08
C VAL A 288 30.66 12.10 11.75
N GLY A 289 29.92 13.18 12.02
CA GLY A 289 28.60 13.12 12.64
C GLY A 289 27.59 12.33 11.81
N MET A 290 27.56 12.55 10.49
CA MET A 290 26.71 11.78 9.58
C MET A 290 27.15 10.31 9.48
N SER A 291 28.45 10.04 9.49
CA SER A 291 28.94 8.65 9.47
C SER A 291 28.51 7.90 10.74
N PHE A 292 28.61 8.55 11.90
CA PHE A 292 28.09 8.00 13.16
C PHE A 292 26.58 7.75 13.09
N ALA A 293 25.80 8.70 12.56
CA ALA A 293 24.36 8.52 12.36
C ALA A 293 24.03 7.34 11.43
N GLY A 294 24.80 7.15 10.34
CA GLY A 294 24.63 6.03 9.43
C GLY A 294 24.91 4.67 10.08
N VAL A 295 26.00 4.56 10.85
CA VAL A 295 26.30 3.33 11.61
C VAL A 295 25.22 3.06 12.66
N ALA A 296 24.80 4.09 13.39
CA ALA A 296 23.75 3.97 14.40
C ALA A 296 22.43 3.49 13.77
N LEU A 297 22.01 4.10 12.65
CA LEU A 297 20.78 3.72 11.93
C LEU A 297 20.83 2.28 11.42
N LEU A 298 21.97 1.85 10.86
CA LEU A 298 22.13 0.48 10.38
C LEU A 298 22.11 -0.51 11.55
N GLY A 299 22.79 -0.18 12.65
CA GLY A 299 22.82 -0.98 13.87
C GLY A 299 21.45 -1.10 14.52
N THR A 300 20.68 -0.01 14.60
CA THR A 300 19.30 -0.04 15.14
C THR A 300 18.40 -0.88 14.26
N SER A 301 18.49 -0.75 12.94
CA SER A 301 17.71 -1.57 12.02
C SER A 301 18.10 -3.05 12.09
N ALA A 302 19.39 -3.37 12.22
CA ALA A 302 19.85 -4.75 12.37
C ALA A 302 19.38 -5.37 13.69
N ALA A 303 19.55 -4.65 14.81
CA ALA A 303 19.08 -5.07 16.12
C ALA A 303 17.55 -5.28 16.13
N ALA A 304 16.80 -4.40 15.46
CA ALA A 304 15.36 -4.54 15.33
C ALA A 304 14.95 -5.75 14.49
N ASN A 305 15.66 -6.11 13.42
CA ASN A 305 15.25 -7.23 12.55
C ASN A 305 15.74 -8.61 13.03
N TRP A 306 16.87 -8.67 13.74
CA TRP A 306 17.50 -9.94 14.13
C TRP A 306 17.82 -10.08 15.63
N GLY A 307 17.70 -9.03 16.43
CA GLY A 307 18.02 -9.03 17.86
C GLY A 307 16.83 -9.20 18.81
N ARG A 308 15.63 -9.52 18.30
CA ARG A 308 14.39 -9.60 19.10
C ARG A 308 14.12 -10.98 19.70
N HIS A 309 13.26 -10.99 20.72
CA HIS A 309 12.61 -12.21 21.18
C HIS A 309 11.72 -12.79 20.08
N ARG A 310 11.65 -14.13 20.03
CA ARG A 310 10.80 -14.84 19.06
C ARG A 310 9.34 -14.69 19.45
N CYS A 311 8.50 -14.43 18.45
CA CYS A 311 7.05 -14.45 18.63
C CYS A 311 6.53 -15.89 18.82
N PRO A 312 5.34 -16.06 19.45
CA PRO A 312 4.68 -17.36 19.53
C PRO A 312 4.32 -17.88 18.14
N THR A 313 4.10 -19.18 18.01
CA THR A 313 3.76 -19.84 16.73
C THR A 313 2.42 -19.39 16.15
N THR A 314 1.55 -18.82 16.98
CA THR A 314 0.29 -18.18 16.56
C THR A 314 0.53 -16.86 15.82
N CYS A 315 1.72 -16.27 15.92
CA CYS A 315 2.08 -15.08 15.19
C CYS A 315 2.63 -15.43 13.80
N VAL A 316 1.85 -15.15 12.76
CA VAL A 316 2.21 -15.46 11.36
C VAL A 316 3.08 -14.36 10.75
N PHE A 317 2.79 -13.10 11.07
CA PHE A 317 3.58 -11.96 10.62
C PHE A 317 4.07 -11.14 11.79
N GLU A 318 5.33 -10.74 11.72
CA GLU A 318 6.01 -9.97 12.75
C GLU A 318 6.44 -8.62 12.16
N LEU A 319 6.34 -7.56 12.96
CA LEU A 319 6.89 -6.24 12.67
C LEU A 319 8.18 -6.03 13.47
N ALA A 320 9.03 -5.12 12.97
CA ALA A 320 10.33 -4.85 13.58
C ALA A 320 10.52 -3.38 13.98
N PRO A 321 9.59 -2.77 14.75
CA PRO A 321 9.62 -1.34 15.08
C PRO A 321 10.82 -0.95 15.95
N TRP A 322 11.62 0.05 15.58
CA TRP A 322 12.87 0.34 16.29
C TRP A 322 12.72 0.55 17.82
N TRP A 323 13.80 0.29 18.55
CA TRP A 323 13.91 0.47 20.02
C TRP A 323 13.00 -0.42 20.88
N THR A 324 12.51 -1.52 20.32
CA THR A 324 11.81 -2.56 21.06
C THR A 324 12.50 -3.91 20.82
N SER A 325 12.57 -4.74 21.86
CA SER A 325 13.13 -6.11 21.78
C SER A 325 12.04 -7.19 21.92
N THR A 326 10.83 -6.78 22.29
CA THR A 326 9.64 -7.63 22.41
C THR A 326 9.17 -8.11 21.04
N CYS A 327 8.41 -9.21 21.07
CA CYS A 327 7.61 -9.62 19.92
C CYS A 327 6.59 -8.52 19.61
N GLU A 328 6.46 -8.15 18.34
CA GLU A 328 5.43 -7.24 17.85
C GLU A 328 4.71 -7.93 16.69
N CYS A 329 3.66 -8.66 17.03
CA CYS A 329 2.90 -9.43 16.06
C CYS A 329 1.99 -8.54 15.23
N ALA A 330 1.90 -8.76 13.92
CA ALA A 330 0.94 -8.11 13.03
C ALA A 330 -0.27 -9.00 12.72
N TYR A 331 -0.05 -10.30 12.45
CA TYR A 331 -1.14 -11.23 12.11
C TYR A 331 -1.14 -12.42 13.06
N VAL A 332 -2.21 -12.55 13.82
CA VAL A 332 -2.41 -13.64 14.78
C VAL A 332 -3.36 -14.66 14.17
N GLU A 333 -2.93 -15.91 14.07
CA GLU A 333 -3.72 -17.04 13.60
C GLU A 333 -3.83 -18.10 14.70
N ILE A 334 -5.06 -18.37 15.12
CA ILE A 334 -5.39 -19.38 16.12
C ILE A 334 -6.37 -20.36 15.50
N ASN A 335 -5.94 -21.59 15.25
CA ASN A 335 -6.81 -22.69 14.86
C ASN A 335 -6.81 -23.74 15.97
N CYS A 336 -7.89 -23.77 16.76
CA CYS A 336 -7.91 -24.59 17.97
C CYS A 336 -7.83 -26.10 17.68
N VAL A 337 -8.44 -26.57 16.60
CA VAL A 337 -8.42 -27.98 16.21
C VAL A 337 -7.03 -28.38 15.70
N MET A 338 -6.45 -27.62 14.78
CA MET A 338 -5.11 -27.92 14.24
C MET A 338 -4.01 -27.81 15.31
N GLN A 339 -4.17 -26.90 16.27
CA GLN A 339 -3.22 -26.70 17.36
C GLN A 339 -3.50 -27.60 18.57
N ASN A 340 -4.55 -28.42 18.54
CA ASN A 340 -5.01 -29.26 19.64
C ASN A 340 -5.18 -28.46 20.97
N THR A 341 -5.72 -27.25 20.85
CA THR A 341 -5.99 -26.34 21.98
C THR A 341 -7.48 -26.26 22.23
N ARG A 342 -7.87 -26.00 23.49
CA ARG A 342 -9.28 -25.79 23.82
C ARG A 342 -9.63 -24.30 23.65
N GLY A 343 -10.86 -24.02 23.20
CA GLY A 343 -11.30 -22.64 22.93
C GLY A 343 -11.41 -21.76 24.19
N ASP A 344 -11.57 -22.35 25.37
CA ASP A 344 -11.64 -21.66 26.67
C ASP A 344 -10.31 -21.04 27.11
N THR A 345 -9.20 -21.33 26.41
CA THR A 345 -7.88 -20.75 26.70
C THR A 345 -7.48 -19.60 25.77
N ILE A 346 -8.38 -19.12 24.90
CA ILE A 346 -8.08 -18.07 23.89
C ILE A 346 -7.50 -16.81 24.51
N ASP A 347 -8.02 -16.40 25.67
CA ASP A 347 -7.58 -15.20 26.40
C ASP A 347 -6.07 -15.22 26.67
N SER A 348 -5.49 -16.40 26.89
CA SER A 348 -4.06 -16.55 27.17
C SER A 348 -3.19 -16.30 25.92
N PHE A 349 -3.72 -16.58 24.72
CA PHE A 349 -3.03 -16.37 23.45
C PHE A 349 -3.12 -14.91 22.98
N LEU A 350 -4.11 -14.16 23.46
CA LEU A 350 -4.37 -12.77 23.12
C LEU A 350 -3.80 -11.78 24.15
N GLN A 351 -2.80 -12.18 24.92
CA GLN A 351 -2.17 -11.28 25.88
C GLN A 351 -1.12 -10.37 25.21
N PRO A 352 -1.10 -9.05 25.51
CA PRO A 352 -0.07 -8.13 25.00
C PRO A 352 1.35 -8.51 25.40
N SER A 353 1.52 -9.22 26.53
CA SER A 353 2.81 -9.72 26.99
C SER A 353 3.46 -10.71 26.00
N GLN A 354 2.65 -11.42 25.22
CA GLN A 354 3.11 -12.40 24.23
C GLN A 354 3.15 -11.82 22.81
N LEU A 355 2.15 -11.01 22.46
CA LEU A 355 1.95 -10.53 21.09
C LEU A 355 2.51 -9.14 20.81
N GLY A 356 2.87 -8.38 21.84
CA GLY A 356 3.18 -6.95 21.72
C GLY A 356 1.93 -6.10 21.60
N SER A 357 2.07 -4.89 21.08
CA SER A 357 0.98 -3.89 20.96
C SER A 357 0.55 -3.61 19.52
N ARG A 358 1.27 -4.19 18.55
CA ARG A 358 1.13 -3.93 17.11
C ARG A 358 0.22 -4.89 16.36
N VAL A 359 -0.58 -5.68 17.07
CA VAL A 359 -1.53 -6.61 16.47
C VAL A 359 -2.44 -5.85 15.52
N PHE A 360 -2.46 -6.31 14.27
CA PHE A 360 -3.17 -5.70 13.17
C PHE A 360 -4.35 -6.55 12.72
N CYS A 361 -4.21 -7.86 12.66
CA CYS A 361 -5.31 -8.79 12.38
C CYS A 361 -5.30 -9.96 13.36
N ILE A 362 -6.49 -10.34 13.82
CA ILE A 362 -6.73 -11.52 14.65
C ILE A 362 -7.70 -12.44 13.89
N ASP A 363 -7.26 -13.66 13.65
CA ASP A 363 -8.01 -14.69 12.93
C ASP A 363 -8.12 -15.95 13.79
N ILE A 364 -9.35 -16.25 14.22
CA ILE A 364 -9.68 -17.34 15.14
C ILE A 364 -10.60 -18.32 14.44
N ARG A 365 -10.17 -19.59 14.39
CA ARG A 365 -10.81 -20.64 13.60
C ARG A 365 -11.04 -21.89 14.45
N GLN A 366 -12.22 -22.49 14.31
CA GLN A 366 -12.56 -23.77 14.93
C GLN A 366 -12.41 -23.80 16.46
N CYS A 367 -12.74 -22.69 17.11
CA CYS A 367 -12.62 -22.56 18.56
C CYS A 367 -13.99 -22.52 19.25
N ALA A 368 -14.09 -23.16 20.42
CA ALA A 368 -15.30 -23.18 21.23
C ALA A 368 -15.52 -21.85 21.98
N LEU A 369 -16.12 -20.87 21.31
CA LEU A 369 -16.41 -19.52 21.80
C LEU A 369 -17.90 -19.31 22.12
N SER A 370 -18.46 -20.10 23.02
CA SER A 370 -19.91 -20.12 23.29
C SER A 370 -20.56 -18.75 23.57
N THR A 371 -19.82 -17.85 24.23
CA THR A 371 -20.25 -16.50 24.64
C THR A 371 -19.41 -15.36 24.03
N GLY A 372 -18.62 -15.67 22.99
CA GLY A 372 -17.70 -14.70 22.40
C GLY A 372 -16.39 -14.53 23.17
N ILE A 373 -15.72 -13.40 22.94
CA ILE A 373 -14.43 -13.03 23.55
C ILE A 373 -14.63 -11.70 24.29
N PRO A 374 -14.17 -11.55 25.54
CA PRO A 374 -14.25 -10.27 26.25
C PRO A 374 -13.63 -9.14 25.43
N VAL A 375 -14.38 -8.05 25.21
CA VAL A 375 -13.94 -6.94 24.33
C VAL A 375 -12.71 -6.23 24.91
N ALA A 376 -12.59 -6.20 26.23
CA ALA A 376 -11.45 -5.67 26.96
C ALA A 376 -10.10 -6.31 26.57
N LEU A 377 -10.08 -7.54 26.05
CA LEU A 377 -8.84 -8.17 25.55
C LEU A 377 -8.30 -7.46 24.30
N PHE A 378 -9.16 -6.78 23.53
CA PHE A 378 -8.76 -6.04 22.35
C PHE A 378 -8.33 -4.61 22.65
N ALA A 379 -8.68 -4.05 23.82
CA ALA A 379 -8.38 -2.67 24.19
C ALA A 379 -6.89 -2.28 24.09
N PRO A 380 -5.90 -3.15 24.38
CA PRO A 380 -4.49 -2.82 24.18
C PRO A 380 -4.08 -2.65 22.71
N TYR A 381 -4.82 -3.22 21.76
CA TYR A 381 -4.45 -3.28 20.34
C TYR A 381 -5.00 -2.10 19.56
N GLN A 382 -4.37 -0.95 19.74
CA GLN A 382 -4.77 0.31 19.10
C GLN A 382 -4.59 0.32 17.57
N ASN A 383 -3.92 -0.69 16.99
CA ASN A 383 -3.73 -0.85 15.55
C ASN A 383 -4.59 -1.98 14.94
N LEU A 384 -5.48 -2.60 15.73
CA LEU A 384 -6.29 -3.72 15.28
C LEU A 384 -7.20 -3.29 14.13
N PHE A 385 -6.94 -3.80 12.93
CA PHE A 385 -7.69 -3.56 11.71
C PHE A 385 -8.75 -4.63 11.47
N GLY A 386 -8.42 -5.91 11.68
CA GLY A 386 -9.28 -7.04 11.36
C GLY A 386 -9.52 -7.98 12.55
N LEU A 387 -10.78 -8.36 12.77
CA LEU A 387 -11.19 -9.40 13.71
C LEU A 387 -12.07 -10.43 12.99
N TYR A 388 -11.56 -11.65 12.85
CA TYR A 388 -12.21 -12.73 12.12
C TYR A 388 -12.41 -13.92 13.05
N ILE A 389 -13.65 -14.41 13.11
CA ILE A 389 -14.03 -15.59 13.89
C ILE A 389 -14.79 -16.54 12.97
N SER A 390 -14.30 -17.77 12.83
CA SER A 390 -14.89 -18.76 11.93
C SER A 390 -15.09 -20.11 12.63
N PHE A 391 -16.21 -20.77 12.34
CA PHE A 391 -16.52 -22.12 12.82
C PHE A 391 -16.49 -22.23 14.35
N SER A 392 -17.31 -21.42 15.01
CA SER A 392 -17.40 -21.42 16.48
C SER A 392 -18.74 -21.98 16.96
N ASN A 393 -18.83 -22.38 18.23
CA ASN A 393 -20.11 -22.74 18.85
C ASN A 393 -20.82 -21.53 19.50
N MET A 394 -20.49 -20.30 19.08
CA MET A 394 -21.02 -19.07 19.66
C MET A 394 -22.54 -18.99 19.50
N THR A 395 -23.23 -18.75 20.61
CA THR A 395 -24.70 -18.60 20.65
C THR A 395 -25.13 -17.17 20.93
N GLN A 396 -24.29 -16.42 21.64
CA GLN A 396 -24.46 -15.02 21.99
C GLN A 396 -23.09 -14.38 22.19
N TRP A 397 -23.01 -13.07 22.07
CA TRP A 397 -21.83 -12.30 22.49
C TRP A 397 -22.29 -10.94 22.97
N LEU A 398 -22.21 -10.79 24.29
CA LEU A 398 -22.67 -9.62 25.02
C LEU A 398 -21.53 -8.61 25.17
N PRO A 399 -21.85 -7.31 25.26
CA PRO A 399 -20.87 -6.31 25.69
C PRO A 399 -20.30 -6.64 27.07
N ASP A 400 -19.06 -6.22 27.32
CA ASP A 400 -18.47 -6.31 28.65
C ASP A 400 -19.31 -5.54 29.67
N SER A 401 -19.25 -5.95 30.95
CA SER A 401 -19.99 -5.29 32.05
C SER A 401 -19.70 -3.79 32.18
N ASN A 402 -18.50 -3.37 31.82
CA ASN A 402 -18.07 -1.96 31.84
C ASN A 402 -18.31 -1.24 30.50
N SER A 403 -19.01 -1.86 29.55
CA SER A 403 -19.25 -1.34 28.19
C SER A 403 -17.96 -0.92 27.47
N THR A 404 -16.89 -1.71 27.59
CA THR A 404 -15.63 -1.46 26.89
C THR A 404 -15.89 -1.49 25.38
N PRO A 405 -15.59 -0.42 24.64
CA PRO A 405 -15.76 -0.41 23.19
C PRO A 405 -14.64 -1.19 22.50
N PHE A 406 -14.90 -1.68 21.28
CA PHE A 406 -13.84 -2.12 20.40
C PHE A 406 -12.86 -0.98 20.08
N PRO A 407 -11.59 -1.27 19.76
CA PRO A 407 -10.65 -0.24 19.32
C PRO A 407 -11.17 0.51 18.09
N ASP A 408 -11.02 1.84 18.08
CA ASP A 408 -11.45 2.69 16.96
C ASP A 408 -10.77 2.32 15.63
N SER A 409 -9.63 1.63 15.65
CA SER A 409 -8.90 1.20 14.45
C SER A 409 -9.54 0.02 13.72
N LEU A 410 -10.49 -0.69 14.34
CA LEU A 410 -11.11 -1.87 13.79
C LEU A 410 -11.96 -1.50 12.58
N ALA A 411 -11.59 -2.04 11.42
CA ALA A 411 -12.16 -1.72 10.12
C ALA A 411 -12.82 -2.92 9.45
N ALA A 412 -12.43 -4.15 9.80
CA ALA A 412 -13.00 -5.37 9.25
C ALA A 412 -13.43 -6.33 10.37
N PHE A 413 -14.71 -6.68 10.39
CA PHE A 413 -15.31 -7.60 11.35
C PHE A 413 -16.02 -8.73 10.62
N ARG A 414 -15.67 -9.99 10.94
CA ARG A 414 -16.27 -11.16 10.30
C ARG A 414 -16.61 -12.25 11.31
N ILE A 415 -17.83 -12.78 11.23
CA ILE A 415 -18.24 -14.00 11.93
C ILE A 415 -18.80 -15.00 10.91
N TYR A 416 -18.18 -16.17 10.81
CA TYR A 416 -18.61 -17.26 9.92
C TYR A 416 -19.02 -18.49 10.72
N TYR A 417 -20.07 -19.16 10.26
CA TYR A 417 -20.52 -20.49 10.71
C TYR A 417 -20.49 -20.63 12.22
N SER A 418 -21.32 -19.83 12.88
CA SER A 418 -21.49 -19.84 14.33
C SER A 418 -22.93 -20.17 14.68
N ASN A 419 -23.18 -20.74 15.86
CA ASN A 419 -24.53 -21.17 16.29
C ASN A 419 -25.41 -20.00 16.78
N LEU A 420 -25.33 -18.87 16.08
CA LEU A 420 -26.06 -17.64 16.40
C LEU A 420 -27.51 -17.76 15.92
N THR A 421 -28.44 -17.32 16.77
CA THR A 421 -29.89 -17.22 16.46
C THR A 421 -30.39 -15.78 16.42
N ALA A 422 -29.55 -14.84 16.87
CA ALA A 422 -29.75 -13.40 16.78
C ALA A 422 -28.40 -12.71 16.52
N ILE A 423 -28.44 -11.45 16.08
CA ILE A 423 -27.23 -10.62 15.97
C ILE A 423 -26.60 -10.45 17.36
N PRO A 424 -25.28 -10.65 17.50
CA PRO A 424 -24.57 -10.35 18.73
C PRO A 424 -24.81 -8.93 19.24
N GLU A 425 -25.19 -8.78 20.51
CA GLU A 425 -25.42 -7.47 21.15
C GLU A 425 -24.17 -6.58 21.15
N VAL A 426 -22.98 -7.18 21.13
CA VAL A 426 -21.72 -6.44 20.97
C VAL A 426 -21.66 -5.61 19.66
N LEU A 427 -22.44 -5.99 18.64
CA LEU A 427 -22.55 -5.27 17.36
C LEU A 427 -23.61 -4.17 17.36
N ALA A 428 -24.32 -3.94 18.48
CA ALA A 428 -25.20 -2.79 18.66
C ALA A 428 -24.41 -1.48 18.81
N MET A 429 -23.11 -1.57 19.12
CA MET A 429 -22.17 -0.45 19.17
C MET A 429 -20.88 -0.85 18.45
N ILE A 430 -20.74 -0.42 17.20
CA ILE A 430 -19.54 -0.67 16.39
C ILE A 430 -18.58 0.54 16.40
N PRO A 431 -17.28 0.32 16.16
CA PRO A 431 -16.32 1.43 16.08
C PRO A 431 -16.57 2.30 14.84
N PRO A 432 -16.24 3.61 14.91
CA PRO A 432 -16.57 4.57 13.85
C PRO A 432 -15.84 4.33 12.53
N ASN A 433 -14.73 3.59 12.55
CA ASN A 433 -13.95 3.28 11.35
C ASN A 433 -14.27 1.89 10.77
N LEU A 434 -15.34 1.22 11.23
CA LEU A 434 -15.74 -0.06 10.65
C LEU A 434 -16.18 0.12 9.18
N VAL A 435 -15.52 -0.59 8.27
CA VAL A 435 -15.73 -0.53 6.82
C VAL A 435 -16.41 -1.81 6.32
N TYR A 436 -15.95 -2.96 6.79
CA TYR A 436 -16.41 -4.29 6.36
C TYR A 436 -17.07 -5.03 7.53
N LEU A 437 -18.35 -5.34 7.39
CA LEU A 437 -19.08 -6.19 8.32
C LEU A 437 -19.64 -7.40 7.58
N ARG A 438 -19.23 -8.61 7.97
CA ARG A 438 -19.76 -9.84 7.40
C ARG A 438 -20.20 -10.83 8.48
N LEU A 439 -21.44 -11.28 8.35
CA LEU A 439 -22.02 -12.39 9.11
C LEU A 439 -22.47 -13.45 8.11
N GLU A 440 -22.03 -14.69 8.31
CA GLU A 440 -22.32 -15.79 7.39
C GLU A 440 -22.60 -17.10 8.15
N GLY A 441 -23.62 -17.85 7.73
CA GLY A 441 -23.91 -19.19 8.26
C GLY A 441 -24.44 -19.18 9.69
N ALA A 442 -25.60 -18.55 9.90
CA ALA A 442 -26.28 -18.45 11.19
C ALA A 442 -27.81 -18.59 11.01
N ALA A 443 -28.56 -18.88 12.08
CA ALA A 443 -30.02 -19.04 12.03
C ALA A 443 -30.75 -17.75 12.46
N ILE A 444 -30.42 -16.62 11.80
CA ILE A 444 -30.90 -15.27 12.15
C ILE A 444 -31.99 -14.83 11.17
N THR A 445 -33.24 -14.99 11.57
CA THR A 445 -34.40 -14.71 10.71
C THR A 445 -34.78 -13.23 10.62
N THR A 446 -34.44 -12.43 11.64
CA THR A 446 -34.75 -10.99 11.71
C THR A 446 -33.60 -10.20 12.34
N ILE A 447 -33.46 -8.94 11.94
CA ILE A 447 -32.44 -8.01 12.47
C ILE A 447 -33.16 -6.74 12.93
N PRO A 448 -33.08 -6.37 14.22
CA PRO A 448 -33.69 -5.14 14.71
C PRO A 448 -33.11 -3.86 14.08
N ASP A 449 -33.95 -2.84 13.91
CA ASP A 449 -33.60 -1.57 13.24
C ASP A 449 -32.42 -0.82 13.87
N GLU A 450 -32.24 -0.95 15.19
CA GLU A 450 -31.12 -0.33 15.92
C GLU A 450 -29.75 -0.78 15.42
N TYR A 451 -29.61 -2.01 14.93
CA TYR A 451 -28.35 -2.49 14.36
C TYR A 451 -28.02 -1.77 13.06
N PHE A 452 -29.00 -1.58 12.17
CA PHE A 452 -28.77 -0.82 10.93
C PHE A 452 -28.43 0.64 11.20
N LYS A 453 -28.95 1.25 12.27
CA LYS A 453 -28.52 2.58 12.73
C LYS A 453 -27.08 2.57 13.23
N ALA A 454 -26.70 1.57 14.02
CA ALA A 454 -25.32 1.41 14.48
C ALA A 454 -24.35 1.22 13.31
N TRP A 455 -24.77 0.53 12.24
CA TRP A 455 -23.95 0.19 11.08
C TRP A 455 -23.90 1.28 9.99
N ALA A 456 -24.47 2.47 10.24
CA ALA A 456 -24.61 3.53 9.23
C ALA A 456 -23.31 3.97 8.53
N GLY A 457 -22.13 3.73 9.13
CA GLY A 457 -20.82 4.05 8.56
C GLY A 457 -20.18 2.95 7.70
N VAL A 458 -20.78 1.75 7.65
CA VAL A 458 -20.28 0.57 6.93
C VAL A 458 -20.45 0.76 5.42
N THR A 459 -19.44 0.36 4.64
CA THR A 459 -19.46 0.44 3.18
C THR A 459 -19.65 -0.93 2.53
N THR A 460 -19.28 -2.00 3.24
CA THR A 460 -19.46 -3.38 2.77
C THR A 460 -20.17 -4.20 3.83
N LEU A 461 -21.42 -4.58 3.53
CA LEU A 461 -22.25 -5.40 4.39
C LEU A 461 -22.55 -6.73 3.71
N ALA A 462 -22.27 -7.82 4.41
CA ALA A 462 -22.60 -9.16 3.94
C ALA A 462 -23.32 -9.93 5.04
N LEU A 463 -24.55 -10.35 4.75
CA LEU A 463 -25.47 -11.04 5.65
C LEU A 463 -25.94 -12.33 4.94
N ASN A 464 -25.00 -13.26 4.78
CA ASN A 464 -25.15 -14.44 3.93
C ASN A 464 -25.63 -15.65 4.74
N ASP A 465 -26.46 -16.51 4.18
CA ASP A 465 -26.87 -17.76 4.83
C ASP A 465 -27.37 -17.53 6.27
N MET A 466 -28.27 -16.55 6.42
CA MET A 466 -28.84 -16.13 7.71
C MET A 466 -30.28 -16.59 7.92
N GLN A 467 -30.98 -17.06 6.87
CA GLN A 467 -32.42 -17.37 6.86
C GLN A 467 -33.36 -16.14 6.85
N LEU A 468 -32.88 -14.99 6.34
CA LEU A 468 -33.71 -13.79 6.17
C LEU A 468 -34.82 -14.04 5.15
N MET A 469 -36.07 -13.67 5.46
CA MET A 469 -37.21 -13.85 4.54
C MET A 469 -37.54 -12.61 3.72
N GLU A 470 -37.13 -11.47 4.22
CA GLU A 470 -37.32 -10.16 3.62
C GLU A 470 -36.07 -9.34 3.87
N ILE A 471 -35.98 -8.21 3.20
CA ILE A 471 -34.89 -7.30 3.45
C ILE A 471 -35.41 -6.03 4.13
N PRO A 472 -34.87 -5.65 5.31
CA PRO A 472 -35.46 -4.58 6.11
C PRO A 472 -35.35 -3.20 5.47
N ASP A 473 -36.43 -2.41 5.54
CA ASP A 473 -36.43 -1.00 5.12
C ASP A 473 -35.41 -0.15 5.91
N ALA A 474 -35.06 -0.56 7.14
CA ALA A 474 -34.03 0.10 7.93
C ALA A 474 -32.64 0.01 7.29
N LEU A 475 -32.36 -1.00 6.46
CA LEU A 475 -31.13 -1.07 5.68
C LEU A 475 -31.10 0.10 4.67
N ALA A 476 -32.27 0.45 4.10
CA ALA A 476 -32.43 1.62 3.23
C ALA A 476 -32.17 2.94 3.91
N ALA A 477 -32.82 3.11 5.06
CA ALA A 477 -32.86 4.39 5.73
C ALA A 477 -31.51 4.76 6.34
N ASN A 478 -30.68 3.78 6.70
CA ASN A 478 -29.51 4.03 7.56
C ASN A 478 -28.15 3.82 6.88
N LEU A 479 -28.02 2.96 5.86
CA LEU A 479 -26.71 2.60 5.29
C LEU A 479 -26.29 3.43 4.07
N ALA A 480 -26.47 4.75 4.11
CA ALA A 480 -26.26 5.63 2.95
C ALA A 480 -24.86 5.56 2.28
N THR A 481 -23.84 5.05 2.98
CA THR A 481 -22.46 4.87 2.49
C THR A 481 -22.20 3.49 1.88
N LEU A 482 -23.21 2.64 1.74
CA LEU A 482 -23.05 1.27 1.28
C LEU A 482 -22.61 1.23 -0.19
N GLU A 483 -21.46 0.60 -0.44
CA GLU A 483 -20.87 0.35 -1.77
C GLU A 483 -21.11 -1.09 -2.22
N TRP A 484 -21.16 -2.04 -1.27
CA TRP A 484 -21.25 -3.47 -1.53
C TRP A 484 -22.21 -4.16 -0.56
N LEU A 485 -23.22 -4.85 -1.10
CA LEU A 485 -24.23 -5.58 -0.33
C LEU A 485 -24.31 -7.04 -0.78
N GLU A 486 -24.16 -7.97 0.16
CA GLU A 486 -24.42 -9.39 -0.05
C GLU A 486 -25.51 -9.91 0.90
N LEU A 487 -26.50 -10.59 0.35
CA LEU A 487 -27.60 -11.24 1.07
C LEU A 487 -27.81 -12.65 0.52
N ARG A 488 -26.71 -13.33 0.21
CA ARG A 488 -26.70 -14.62 -0.48
C ARG A 488 -27.36 -15.71 0.37
N SER A 489 -27.95 -16.70 -0.28
CA SER A 489 -28.45 -17.93 0.37
C SER A 489 -29.43 -17.67 1.52
N ASN A 490 -30.27 -16.64 1.38
CA ASN A 490 -31.36 -16.38 2.30
C ASN A 490 -32.69 -16.93 1.71
N SER A 491 -33.82 -16.58 2.33
CA SER A 491 -35.17 -16.92 1.88
C SER A 491 -35.93 -15.71 1.35
N ILE A 492 -35.22 -14.72 0.81
CA ILE A 492 -35.79 -13.44 0.36
C ILE A 492 -36.68 -13.69 -0.87
N THR A 493 -37.91 -13.16 -0.83
CA THR A 493 -38.89 -13.36 -1.92
C THR A 493 -39.02 -12.18 -2.87
N SER A 494 -38.65 -10.98 -2.42
CA SER A 494 -38.75 -9.75 -3.20
C SER A 494 -37.69 -8.74 -2.77
N THR A 495 -37.38 -7.80 -3.66
CA THR A 495 -36.47 -6.68 -3.38
C THR A 495 -37.29 -5.39 -3.36
N PRO A 496 -37.24 -4.58 -2.28
CA PRO A 496 -37.96 -3.31 -2.24
C PRO A 496 -37.42 -2.33 -3.30
N VAL A 497 -38.31 -1.81 -4.16
CA VAL A 497 -37.96 -0.86 -5.23
C VAL A 497 -37.31 0.42 -4.69
N GLN A 498 -37.70 0.83 -3.47
CA GLN A 498 -37.30 2.10 -2.88
C GLN A 498 -35.92 2.05 -2.22
N TRP A 499 -35.50 0.90 -1.74
CA TRP A 499 -34.32 0.80 -0.88
C TRP A 499 -33.02 0.98 -1.67
N LEU A 500 -32.90 0.36 -2.84
CA LEU A 500 -31.65 0.40 -3.59
C LEU A 500 -31.55 1.63 -4.51
N ALA A 501 -32.67 2.35 -4.74
CA ALA A 501 -32.68 3.62 -5.46
C ALA A 501 -32.11 4.80 -4.64
N GLN A 502 -32.03 4.68 -3.31
CA GLN A 502 -31.52 5.74 -2.41
C GLN A 502 -30.00 5.70 -2.20
N HIS A 503 -29.34 4.61 -2.63
CA HIS A 503 -27.91 4.40 -2.43
C HIS A 503 -27.12 4.68 -3.71
N ASN A 504 -26.68 5.92 -3.88
CA ASN A 504 -25.91 6.34 -5.08
C ASN A 504 -24.48 5.80 -5.13
N GLN A 505 -24.02 5.11 -4.09
CA GLN A 505 -22.65 4.56 -3.99
C GLN A 505 -22.57 3.06 -4.24
N LEU A 506 -23.71 2.36 -4.38
CA LEU A 506 -23.72 0.92 -4.62
C LEU A 506 -23.05 0.58 -5.95
N THR A 507 -22.12 -0.37 -5.89
CA THR A 507 -21.40 -0.94 -7.03
C THR A 507 -21.66 -2.44 -7.16
N THR A 508 -21.99 -3.12 -6.07
CA THR A 508 -22.32 -4.55 -6.07
C THR A 508 -23.52 -4.84 -5.19
N VAL A 509 -24.48 -5.57 -5.75
CA VAL A 509 -25.63 -6.15 -5.03
C VAL A 509 -25.71 -7.62 -5.38
N ASP A 510 -25.50 -8.48 -4.38
CA ASP A 510 -25.60 -9.93 -4.52
C ASP A 510 -26.76 -10.46 -3.67
N VAL A 511 -27.81 -10.91 -4.35
CA VAL A 511 -28.97 -11.58 -3.75
C VAL A 511 -29.14 -12.98 -4.36
N SER A 512 -28.04 -13.61 -4.78
CA SER A 512 -28.03 -14.98 -5.29
C SER A 512 -28.56 -15.98 -4.25
N GLY A 513 -29.14 -17.08 -4.73
CA GLY A 513 -29.61 -18.16 -3.85
C GLY A 513 -30.87 -17.89 -3.05
N ASN A 514 -31.64 -16.88 -3.43
CA ASN A 514 -32.89 -16.52 -2.76
C ASN A 514 -34.12 -17.10 -3.48
N SER A 515 -35.32 -16.60 -3.15
CA SER A 515 -36.61 -16.97 -3.76
C SER A 515 -37.21 -15.81 -4.58
N ILE A 516 -36.36 -14.96 -5.16
CA ILE A 516 -36.77 -13.77 -5.90
C ILE A 516 -37.29 -14.16 -7.30
N ARG A 517 -38.53 -13.79 -7.61
CA ARG A 517 -39.14 -14.08 -8.93
C ARG A 517 -38.94 -12.97 -9.96
N ASP A 518 -38.88 -11.72 -9.49
CA ASP A 518 -38.65 -10.53 -10.31
C ASP A 518 -37.46 -9.76 -9.75
N GLY A 519 -36.45 -9.54 -10.60
CA GLY A 519 -35.20 -8.90 -10.18
C GLY A 519 -35.36 -7.40 -9.95
N PRO A 520 -34.43 -6.75 -9.21
CA PRO A 520 -34.41 -5.30 -9.05
C PRO A 520 -33.85 -4.61 -10.31
N TRP A 521 -34.55 -4.74 -11.43
CA TRP A 521 -34.07 -4.31 -12.76
C TRP A 521 -33.80 -2.79 -12.86
N HIS A 522 -34.34 -1.98 -11.96
CA HIS A 522 -34.02 -0.55 -11.85
C HIS A 522 -32.53 -0.28 -11.50
N LEU A 523 -31.82 -1.28 -11.01
CA LEU A 523 -30.38 -1.24 -10.70
C LEU A 523 -29.50 -1.70 -11.85
N ALA A 524 -30.08 -2.24 -12.93
CA ALA A 524 -29.35 -2.70 -14.10
C ALA A 524 -28.75 -1.50 -14.86
N LYS A 525 -27.60 -1.01 -14.39
CA LYS A 525 -26.88 0.15 -14.92
C LYS A 525 -25.39 -0.17 -15.09
N PRO A 526 -24.69 0.46 -16.05
CA PRO A 526 -23.24 0.31 -16.19
C PRO A 526 -22.52 0.68 -14.88
N GLY A 527 -21.58 -0.17 -14.47
CA GLY A 527 -20.80 0.02 -13.24
C GLY A 527 -21.40 -0.64 -11.99
N ILE A 528 -22.61 -1.21 -12.09
CA ILE A 528 -23.22 -2.03 -11.02
C ILE A 528 -23.15 -3.50 -11.40
N VAL A 529 -22.64 -4.33 -10.49
CA VAL A 529 -22.72 -5.78 -10.55
C VAL A 529 -23.96 -6.23 -9.77
N LEU A 530 -24.92 -6.83 -10.48
CA LEU A 530 -26.15 -7.35 -9.92
C LEU A 530 -26.17 -8.88 -10.03
N ALA A 531 -25.90 -9.57 -8.93
CA ALA A 531 -25.88 -11.02 -8.89
C ALA A 531 -27.22 -11.58 -8.41
N LEU A 532 -27.90 -12.31 -9.29
CA LEU A 532 -29.24 -12.87 -9.12
C LEU A 532 -29.27 -14.39 -9.34
N SER A 533 -28.10 -15.02 -9.43
CA SER A 533 -27.93 -16.45 -9.67
C SER A 533 -28.76 -17.32 -8.70
N SER A 534 -29.20 -18.50 -9.14
CA SER A 534 -29.99 -19.45 -8.33
C SER A 534 -31.28 -18.89 -7.71
N ASN A 535 -31.93 -17.92 -8.39
CA ASN A 535 -33.27 -17.44 -8.08
C ASN A 535 -34.32 -17.97 -9.08
N PRO A 536 -35.62 -18.06 -8.73
CA PRO A 536 -36.70 -18.46 -9.64
C PRO A 536 -37.10 -17.37 -10.66
N ILE A 537 -36.14 -16.64 -11.22
CA ILE A 537 -36.36 -15.60 -12.23
C ILE A 537 -36.58 -16.25 -13.59
N ALA A 538 -37.70 -15.94 -14.23
CA ALA A 538 -38.09 -16.50 -15.53
C ALA A 538 -37.79 -15.59 -16.73
N THR A 539 -37.87 -14.27 -16.52
CA THR A 539 -37.85 -13.28 -17.59
C THR A 539 -37.02 -12.07 -17.20
N VAL A 540 -36.30 -11.51 -18.16
CA VAL A 540 -35.65 -10.20 -18.04
C VAL A 540 -36.47 -9.19 -18.86
N PRO A 541 -36.84 -8.03 -18.31
CA PRO A 541 -37.58 -7.02 -19.05
C PRO A 541 -36.82 -6.47 -20.26
N SER A 542 -37.53 -6.13 -21.34
CA SER A 542 -36.92 -5.66 -22.60
C SER A 542 -36.20 -4.32 -22.50
N TYR A 543 -36.41 -3.54 -21.44
CA TYR A 543 -35.70 -2.28 -21.20
C TYR A 543 -34.33 -2.47 -20.55
N VAL A 544 -34.03 -3.67 -20.02
CA VAL A 544 -32.71 -3.98 -19.48
C VAL A 544 -31.73 -4.11 -20.64
N ASP A 545 -30.64 -3.37 -20.58
CA ASP A 545 -29.60 -3.40 -21.61
C ASP A 545 -28.97 -4.80 -21.70
N ALA A 546 -29.16 -5.47 -22.83
CA ALA A 546 -28.62 -6.81 -23.10
C ALA A 546 -27.09 -6.86 -23.03
N THR A 547 -26.39 -5.72 -23.19
CA THR A 547 -24.94 -5.67 -23.03
C THR A 547 -24.50 -5.91 -21.59
N LEU A 548 -25.34 -5.61 -20.59
CA LEU A 548 -25.04 -5.88 -19.18
C LEU A 548 -25.07 -7.37 -18.86
N LEU A 549 -25.95 -8.13 -19.53
CA LEU A 549 -25.97 -9.59 -19.48
C LEU A 549 -24.74 -10.17 -20.19
N ALA A 550 -24.43 -9.69 -21.40
CA ALA A 550 -23.29 -10.16 -22.17
C ALA A 550 -21.94 -9.90 -21.45
N LYS A 551 -21.82 -8.78 -20.74
CA LYS A 551 -20.65 -8.45 -19.91
C LYS A 551 -20.64 -9.13 -18.54
N ARG A 552 -21.67 -9.91 -18.21
CA ARG A 552 -21.85 -10.54 -16.90
C ARG A 552 -21.83 -9.54 -15.73
N SER A 553 -22.32 -8.32 -15.99
CA SER A 553 -22.67 -7.36 -14.93
C SER A 553 -23.98 -7.73 -14.26
N ILE A 554 -24.87 -8.45 -14.97
CA ILE A 554 -26.04 -9.10 -14.40
C ILE A 554 -25.82 -10.61 -14.46
N LEU A 555 -25.77 -11.28 -13.31
CA LEU A 555 -25.56 -12.72 -13.21
C LEU A 555 -26.91 -13.42 -12.98
N LEU A 556 -27.27 -14.35 -13.85
CA LEU A 556 -28.54 -15.10 -13.82
C LEU A 556 -28.31 -16.61 -13.88
N ASP A 557 -27.12 -17.08 -13.53
CA ASP A 557 -26.77 -18.50 -13.62
C ASP A 557 -27.74 -19.34 -12.77
N ASP A 558 -28.11 -20.55 -13.23
CA ASP A 558 -29.12 -21.43 -12.59
C ASP A 558 -30.55 -20.84 -12.41
N THR A 559 -30.88 -19.73 -13.07
CA THR A 559 -32.27 -19.22 -13.12
C THR A 559 -33.12 -19.92 -14.19
N LEU A 560 -34.45 -19.77 -14.13
CA LEU A 560 -35.36 -20.26 -15.18
C LEU A 560 -35.15 -19.49 -16.50
N TYR A 561 -34.75 -18.22 -16.43
CA TYR A 561 -34.35 -17.43 -17.59
C TYR A 561 -33.19 -18.10 -18.35
N CYS A 562 -32.12 -18.48 -17.64
CA CYS A 562 -30.97 -19.13 -18.28
C CYS A 562 -31.25 -20.56 -18.77
N LYS A 563 -32.21 -21.26 -18.15
CA LYS A 563 -32.70 -22.56 -18.63
C LYS A 563 -33.46 -22.45 -19.96
N THR A 564 -34.14 -21.33 -20.19
CA THR A 564 -34.96 -21.10 -21.40
C THR A 564 -34.22 -20.33 -22.49
N ASN A 565 -33.23 -19.51 -22.13
CA ASN A 565 -32.44 -18.67 -23.03
C ASN A 565 -30.93 -18.97 -22.90
N PRO A 566 -30.47 -20.17 -23.31
CA PRO A 566 -29.04 -20.50 -23.26
C PRO A 566 -28.26 -19.53 -24.16
N SER A 567 -27.33 -18.79 -23.54
CA SER A 567 -26.47 -17.81 -24.19
C SER A 567 -25.14 -17.72 -23.44
N ASP A 568 -24.13 -17.07 -24.01
CA ASP A 568 -22.84 -16.86 -23.36
C ASP A 568 -22.95 -16.06 -22.03
N ALA A 569 -24.08 -15.39 -21.81
CA ALA A 569 -24.39 -14.71 -20.56
C ALA A 569 -24.75 -15.67 -19.41
N CYS A 570 -25.12 -16.92 -19.71
CA CYS A 570 -25.59 -17.93 -18.77
C CYS A 570 -24.56 -19.06 -18.63
N GLN A 571 -23.99 -19.23 -17.43
CA GLN A 571 -23.04 -20.29 -17.13
C GLN A 571 -23.70 -21.43 -16.35
N SER A 572 -23.25 -22.65 -16.62
CA SER A 572 -23.59 -23.83 -15.81
C SER A 572 -22.81 -23.81 -14.50
N ILE A 573 -23.49 -24.04 -13.39
CA ILE A 573 -22.88 -24.21 -12.06
C ILE A 573 -22.97 -25.66 -11.60
N CYS A 574 -22.01 -26.10 -10.79
CA CYS A 574 -21.91 -27.49 -10.31
C CYS A 574 -22.85 -27.80 -9.13
N ALA A 575 -23.19 -26.79 -8.33
CA ALA A 575 -24.14 -26.88 -7.23
C ALA A 575 -24.93 -25.58 -7.14
N ARG A 576 -26.13 -25.67 -6.56
CA ARG A 576 -26.96 -24.49 -6.26
C ARG A 576 -26.15 -23.53 -5.38
N MET A 577 -26.16 -22.24 -5.73
CA MET A 577 -25.42 -21.18 -4.99
C MET A 577 -23.89 -21.36 -4.98
N CYS A 578 -23.33 -22.15 -5.88
CA CYS A 578 -21.89 -22.20 -6.09
C CYS A 578 -21.55 -21.57 -7.44
N GLU A 579 -21.19 -20.28 -7.45
CA GLU A 579 -20.76 -19.65 -8.69
C GLU A 579 -19.44 -20.25 -9.17
N THR A 580 -19.27 -20.41 -10.48
CA THR A 580 -18.05 -20.98 -11.09
C THR A 580 -16.78 -20.25 -10.68
N LYS A 581 -16.88 -18.94 -10.41
CA LYS A 581 -15.76 -18.08 -9.98
C LYS A 581 -15.37 -18.27 -8.50
N TRP A 582 -16.15 -19.03 -7.73
CA TRP A 582 -15.87 -19.29 -6.31
C TRP A 582 -15.03 -20.53 -6.10
N ILE A 583 -15.16 -21.52 -6.98
CA ILE A 583 -14.37 -22.75 -6.93
C ILE A 583 -12.88 -22.41 -7.14
N GLY A 584 -12.04 -22.72 -6.15
CA GLY A 584 -10.59 -22.46 -6.22
C GLY A 584 -10.24 -20.97 -6.10
N ASN A 585 -11.11 -20.16 -5.49
CA ASN A 585 -10.90 -18.74 -5.23
C ASN A 585 -10.14 -18.46 -3.92
N GLY A 586 -9.54 -19.46 -3.28
CA GLY A 586 -8.77 -19.30 -2.04
C GLY A 586 -9.60 -19.01 -0.79
N LYS A 587 -10.92 -18.88 -0.90
CA LYS A 587 -11.85 -18.74 0.21
C LYS A 587 -12.65 -20.03 0.32
N CYS A 588 -12.79 -20.55 1.54
CA CYS A 588 -13.73 -21.65 1.75
C CYS A 588 -15.17 -21.16 1.57
N ASP A 589 -15.78 -21.46 0.43
CA ASP A 589 -17.17 -21.17 0.10
C ASP A 589 -18.00 -22.43 0.34
N TRP A 590 -18.73 -22.47 1.46
CA TRP A 590 -19.43 -23.68 1.91
C TRP A 590 -20.47 -24.21 0.92
N SER A 591 -21.10 -23.34 0.14
CA SER A 591 -22.03 -23.75 -0.93
C SER A 591 -21.34 -24.50 -2.07
N CYS A 592 -20.03 -24.29 -2.26
CA CYS A 592 -19.18 -24.99 -3.21
C CYS A 592 -18.52 -26.24 -2.61
N PHE A 593 -18.62 -26.47 -1.30
CA PHE A 593 -18.06 -27.64 -0.62
C PHE A 593 -18.91 -28.91 -0.82
N THR A 594 -19.03 -29.35 -2.08
CA THR A 594 -19.77 -30.56 -2.48
C THR A 594 -18.93 -31.41 -3.43
N SER A 595 -19.19 -32.71 -3.52
CA SER A 595 -18.46 -33.59 -4.45
C SER A 595 -18.64 -33.20 -5.91
N ALA A 596 -19.80 -32.64 -6.29
CA ALA A 596 -20.07 -32.14 -7.64
C ALA A 596 -19.19 -30.93 -8.01
N CYS A 597 -18.83 -30.11 -7.02
CA CYS A 597 -17.96 -28.94 -7.15
C CYS A 597 -16.52 -29.24 -6.70
N GLN A 598 -16.13 -30.51 -6.64
CA GLN A 598 -14.79 -30.95 -6.24
C GLN A 598 -14.33 -30.41 -4.87
N PHE A 599 -15.29 -30.25 -3.94
CA PHE A 599 -15.03 -29.73 -2.59
C PHE A 599 -14.33 -28.36 -2.61
N ASP A 600 -14.83 -27.46 -3.45
CA ASP A 600 -14.32 -26.09 -3.59
C ASP A 600 -12.84 -26.02 -4.01
N ASP A 601 -12.43 -26.99 -4.84
CA ASP A 601 -11.03 -27.20 -5.29
C ASP A 601 -10.00 -27.22 -4.13
N GLY A 602 -10.45 -27.62 -2.94
CA GLY A 602 -9.60 -27.72 -1.74
C GLY A 602 -9.41 -26.44 -0.95
N ASP A 603 -10.11 -25.34 -1.24
CA ASP A 603 -9.99 -24.07 -0.50
C ASP A 603 -10.33 -24.21 1.00
N CYS A 604 -11.22 -25.14 1.34
CA CYS A 604 -11.61 -25.46 2.72
C CYS A 604 -10.58 -26.30 3.50
N ASN A 605 -9.51 -26.80 2.87
CA ASN A 605 -8.53 -27.67 3.53
C ASN A 605 -7.82 -26.99 4.71
N SER A 606 -7.55 -25.69 4.60
CA SER A 606 -6.85 -24.91 5.64
C SER A 606 -7.63 -24.77 6.95
N LEU A 607 -8.92 -25.12 6.94
CA LEU A 607 -9.75 -25.09 8.13
C LEU A 607 -9.55 -26.36 8.96
N GLY A 608 -9.15 -27.49 8.37
CA GLY A 608 -9.10 -28.79 9.05
C GLY A 608 -10.48 -29.43 9.18
N LEU A 609 -11.34 -29.22 8.18
CA LEU A 609 -12.72 -29.76 8.12
C LEU A 609 -12.80 -31.19 7.56
N LEU A 610 -11.68 -31.76 7.11
CA LEU A 610 -11.56 -33.09 6.51
C LEU A 610 -10.74 -34.04 7.39
#